data_AF-A0A433SIE2-F1
#
_entry.id   AF-A0A433SIE2-F1
#
_cell.length_a   1.000
_cell.length_b   1.000
_cell.length_c   1.000
_cell.angle_alpha   90.00
_cell.angle_beta   90.00
_cell.angle_gamma   90.00
#
_symmetry.space_group_name_H-M   'P 1'
#
loop_
_entity.id
_entity.type
_entity.pdbx_description
1 polymer ?
#
loop_
_entity_poly.entity_id
_entity_poly.type
_entity_poly.pdbx_seq_one_letter_code
_entity_poly.pdbx_strand_id
1 'polypeptide(L)'
;MVEGEFVGEGGRAGISLYSARDPPVENGTRIMTTFSGLTFYKNGRFDSWVRCGNIIVTNSSFGDSREAYISPHSDDGSRCEILNSIFIGETDNKGEPFEFTRKDGFYHDMDRRDRPTHYFTRSAAGDDPEFTYSGISFYQGPVYAENCYFDRYPNVFFNDSFTDGKGNRNVRPGSAIGFSRTNHYPSAPTSGARNMKYGFCDGENDQHFVFHGNLSTPKWEVVDGAINANFRDYDGSVTGYPNTQVVHDRPFFTG
;
A
#
# COMPACT_ATOMS: atom_id res chain seq x y z
N MET A 1 -11.64 -27.48 3.27
CA MET A 1 -12.99 -28.05 3.07
C MET A 1 -13.99 -26.91 3.11
N VAL A 2 -14.53 -26.56 1.95
CA VAL A 2 -15.91 -26.13 1.75
C VAL A 2 -16.32 -26.83 0.46
N GLU A 3 -17.34 -27.67 0.55
CA GLU A 3 -17.94 -28.40 -0.57
C GLU A 3 -18.83 -27.48 -1.39
N GLY A 4 -18.89 -27.77 -2.69
CA GLY A 4 -19.97 -27.33 -3.56
C GLY A 4 -19.69 -26.06 -4.36
N GLU A 5 -18.89 -26.18 -5.43
CA GLU A 5 -19.29 -25.84 -6.80
C GLU A 5 -18.10 -26.00 -7.77
N PHE A 6 -18.41 -26.55 -8.96
CA PHE A 6 -17.57 -26.93 -10.11
C PHE A 6 -16.04 -26.76 -9.99
N VAL A 7 -15.35 -27.88 -9.76
CA VAL A 7 -13.96 -28.06 -10.18
C VAL A 7 -14.02 -28.91 -11.45
N GLY A 8 -13.74 -28.31 -12.61
CA GLY A 8 -13.69 -29.04 -13.89
C GLY A 8 -12.75 -30.25 -13.79
N GLU A 9 -13.06 -31.32 -14.52
CA GLU A 9 -12.34 -32.59 -14.49
C GLU A 9 -10.82 -32.36 -14.61
N GLY A 10 -10.08 -32.66 -13.54
CA GLY A 10 -8.62 -32.44 -13.43
C GLY A 10 -8.18 -31.30 -12.48
N GLY A 11 -9.10 -30.48 -11.96
CA GLY A 11 -8.72 -29.43 -11.01
C GLY A 11 -8.36 -30.00 -9.63
N ARG A 12 -7.14 -29.71 -9.18
CA ARG A 12 -6.72 -29.97 -7.79
C ARG A 12 -7.16 -28.78 -6.93
N ALA A 13 -7.95 -29.03 -5.89
CA ALA A 13 -8.21 -28.02 -4.87
C ALA A 13 -6.91 -27.78 -4.08
N GLY A 14 -6.26 -26.67 -4.40
CA GLY A 14 -5.12 -26.08 -3.70
C GLY A 14 -5.14 -24.57 -3.96
N ILE A 15 -4.26 -23.81 -3.31
CA ILE A 15 -3.98 -22.43 -3.72
C ILE A 15 -3.80 -22.45 -5.23
N SER A 16 -4.65 -21.76 -5.98
CA SER A 16 -4.52 -21.72 -7.44
C SER A 16 -3.24 -20.94 -7.77
N LEU A 17 -2.15 -21.67 -7.97
CA LEU A 17 -0.91 -21.21 -8.60
C LEU A 17 -1.03 -21.27 -10.13
N TYR A 18 -2.24 -21.46 -10.65
CA TYR A 18 -2.47 -21.54 -12.08
C TYR A 18 -2.59 -20.14 -12.66
N SER A 19 -1.50 -19.64 -13.26
CA SER A 19 -1.54 -18.44 -14.11
C SER A 19 -2.39 -18.72 -15.35
N ALA A 20 -3.16 -17.73 -15.81
CA ALA A 20 -3.95 -17.86 -17.03
C ALA A 20 -3.07 -18.24 -18.23
N ARG A 21 -3.56 -19.13 -19.11
CA ARG A 21 -2.81 -19.66 -20.26
C ARG A 21 -3.66 -19.74 -21.52
N ASP A 22 -2.98 -19.68 -22.67
CA ASP A 22 -3.55 -19.93 -24.00
C ASP A 22 -2.70 -20.98 -24.77
N PRO A 23 -3.28 -22.15 -25.14
CA PRO A 23 -4.60 -22.63 -24.72
C PRO A 23 -4.67 -22.88 -23.19
N PRO A 24 -5.86 -22.99 -22.57
CA PRO A 24 -6.03 -23.14 -21.12
C PRO A 24 -5.70 -24.56 -20.63
N VAL A 25 -4.48 -25.00 -20.90
CA VAL A 25 -3.90 -26.30 -20.51
C VAL A 25 -2.60 -26.06 -19.74
N GLU A 26 -2.08 -27.07 -19.05
CA GLU A 26 -0.87 -26.95 -18.21
C GLU A 26 0.34 -26.41 -19.00
N ASN A 27 0.50 -26.86 -20.24
CA ASN A 27 1.59 -26.47 -21.14
C ASN A 27 1.25 -25.27 -22.04
N GLY A 28 0.09 -24.63 -21.86
CA GLY A 28 -0.27 -23.43 -22.61
C GLY A 28 0.63 -22.24 -22.27
N THR A 29 0.75 -21.28 -23.16
CA THR A 29 1.56 -20.07 -22.92
C THR A 29 0.87 -19.21 -21.87
N ARG A 30 1.60 -18.76 -20.84
CA ARG A 30 1.03 -17.84 -19.84
C ARG A 30 0.62 -16.53 -20.50
N ILE A 31 -0.58 -16.05 -20.20
CA ILE A 31 -1.12 -14.79 -20.70
C ILE A 31 -1.44 -13.84 -19.53
N MET A 32 -1.54 -12.55 -19.84
CA MET A 32 -1.97 -11.56 -18.86
C MET A 32 -3.50 -11.60 -18.69
N THR A 33 -3.96 -11.56 -17.45
CA THR A 33 -5.37 -11.31 -17.11
C THR A 33 -5.57 -9.83 -16.84
N THR A 34 -6.47 -9.17 -17.58
CA THR A 34 -6.69 -7.72 -17.47
C THR A 34 -8.00 -7.42 -16.76
N PHE A 35 -7.91 -6.65 -15.68
CA PHE A 35 -9.04 -6.00 -15.01
C PHE A 35 -9.05 -4.52 -15.38
N SER A 36 -10.19 -4.00 -15.81
CA SER A 36 -10.29 -2.60 -16.20
C SER A 36 -11.60 -1.92 -15.80
N GLY A 37 -11.54 -0.61 -15.56
CA GLY A 37 -12.70 0.19 -15.19
C GLY A 37 -13.19 -0.04 -13.76
N LEU A 38 -12.33 -0.54 -12.87
CA LEU A 38 -12.70 -0.81 -11.48
C LEU A 38 -12.62 0.46 -10.64
N THR A 39 -13.51 0.59 -9.67
CA THR A 39 -13.48 1.67 -8.67
C THR A 39 -13.55 1.04 -7.28
N PHE A 40 -12.53 1.31 -6.47
CA PHE A 40 -12.43 0.86 -5.10
C PHE A 40 -12.30 2.07 -4.19
N TYR A 41 -13.02 2.08 -3.07
CA TYR A 41 -12.87 3.13 -2.09
C TYR A 41 -13.32 2.69 -0.69
N LYS A 42 -12.76 3.33 0.34
CA LYS A 42 -13.14 3.16 1.75
C LYS A 42 -13.05 1.72 2.27
N ASN A 43 -12.14 0.91 1.72
CA ASN A 43 -11.92 -0.43 2.23
C ASN A 43 -11.10 -0.40 3.54
N GLY A 44 -11.43 -1.33 4.43
CA GLY A 44 -10.86 -1.40 5.79
C GLY A 44 -9.34 -1.44 5.86
N ARG A 45 -8.68 -2.00 4.84
CA ARG A 45 -7.23 -2.10 4.78
C ARG A 45 -6.70 -1.91 3.37
N PHE A 46 -7.19 -2.71 2.42
CA PHE A 46 -6.76 -2.68 1.03
C PHE A 46 -7.93 -2.42 0.12
N ASP A 47 -7.78 -1.56 -0.88
CA ASP A 47 -8.72 -1.55 -2.00
C ASP A 47 -8.49 -2.78 -2.89
N SER A 48 -7.23 -3.13 -3.11
CA SER A 48 -6.85 -4.28 -3.93
C SER A 48 -5.61 -4.96 -3.36
N TRP A 49 -5.76 -6.24 -3.01
CA TRP A 49 -4.66 -7.14 -2.64
C TRP A 49 -4.56 -8.26 -3.68
N VAL A 50 -3.61 -8.13 -4.61
CA VAL A 50 -3.46 -9.03 -5.77
C VAL A 50 -2.24 -9.93 -5.63
N ARG A 51 -2.45 -11.25 -5.44
CA ARG A 51 -1.33 -12.20 -5.55
C ARG A 51 -0.91 -12.31 -7.01
N CYS A 52 0.37 -12.11 -7.28
CA CYS A 52 0.86 -12.00 -8.65
C CYS A 52 0.86 -13.31 -9.43
N GLY A 53 0.48 -13.18 -10.72
CA GLY A 53 0.33 -14.29 -11.64
C GLY A 53 -0.06 -13.83 -13.04
N ASN A 54 0.67 -12.84 -13.58
CA ASN A 54 0.38 -12.19 -14.87
C ASN A 54 -0.97 -11.45 -14.85
N ILE A 55 -1.09 -10.45 -13.96
CA ILE A 55 -2.30 -9.65 -13.79
C ILE A 55 -2.02 -8.20 -14.15
N ILE A 56 -2.92 -7.59 -14.91
CA ILE A 56 -2.95 -6.15 -15.21
C ILE A 56 -4.21 -5.57 -14.57
N VAL A 57 -4.07 -4.54 -13.77
CA VAL A 57 -5.18 -3.65 -13.37
C VAL A 57 -4.99 -2.33 -14.11
N THR A 58 -5.99 -1.89 -14.86
CA THR A 58 -5.85 -0.69 -15.72
C THR A 58 -7.09 0.18 -15.78
N ASN A 59 -6.94 1.48 -16.06
CA ASN A 59 -8.06 2.43 -16.15
C ASN A 59 -8.99 2.36 -14.93
N SER A 60 -8.40 2.26 -13.74
CA SER A 60 -9.12 2.02 -12.49
C SER A 60 -8.89 3.17 -11.51
N SER A 61 -9.75 3.28 -10.50
CA SER A 61 -9.73 4.35 -9.50
C SER A 61 -9.72 3.78 -8.08
N PHE A 62 -8.92 4.39 -7.21
CA PHE A 62 -8.70 3.96 -5.83
C PHE A 62 -8.76 5.17 -4.90
N GLY A 63 -9.30 5.02 -3.69
CA GLY A 63 -9.25 6.11 -2.72
C GLY A 63 -9.81 5.85 -1.33
N ASP A 64 -9.42 6.70 -0.38
CA ASP A 64 -9.81 6.62 1.03
C ASP A 64 -9.51 5.26 1.70
N SER A 65 -8.42 4.60 1.30
CA SER A 65 -7.99 3.29 1.84
C SER A 65 -6.58 3.36 2.41
N ARG A 66 -6.27 2.47 3.36
CA ARG A 66 -4.94 2.45 4.02
C ARG A 66 -3.83 2.06 3.04
N GLU A 67 -4.10 1.14 2.13
CA GLU A 67 -3.17 0.78 1.08
C GLU A 67 -4.02 0.49 -0.15
N ALA A 68 -4.08 1.41 -1.11
CA ALA A 68 -5.00 1.28 -2.23
C ALA A 68 -4.64 0.05 -3.09
N TYR A 69 -3.45 0.02 -3.65
CA TYR A 69 -2.98 -1.13 -4.43
C TYR A 69 -1.76 -1.78 -3.80
N ILE A 70 -1.87 -3.07 -3.49
CA ILE A 70 -0.75 -3.91 -3.06
C ILE A 70 -0.75 -5.23 -3.82
N SER A 71 0.45 -5.69 -4.15
CA SER A 71 0.62 -6.87 -4.97
C SER A 71 1.76 -7.76 -4.46
N PRO A 72 1.49 -8.69 -3.52
CA PRO A 72 2.48 -9.64 -3.02
C PRO A 72 2.86 -10.71 -4.05
N HIS A 73 3.85 -11.53 -3.67
CA HIS A 73 4.07 -12.91 -4.12
C HIS A 73 3.76 -13.16 -5.61
N SER A 74 4.79 -13.15 -6.45
CA SER A 74 4.71 -13.67 -7.82
C SER A 74 5.29 -15.08 -7.91
N ASP A 75 4.74 -15.90 -8.80
CA ASP A 75 5.46 -17.06 -9.31
C ASP A 75 6.63 -16.63 -10.19
N ASP A 76 7.65 -17.49 -10.30
CA ASP A 76 8.79 -17.23 -11.16
C ASP A 76 8.36 -16.94 -12.61
N GLY A 77 8.94 -15.89 -13.19
CA GLY A 77 8.60 -15.38 -14.53
C GLY A 77 7.23 -14.73 -14.65
N SER A 78 6.50 -14.48 -13.55
CA SER A 78 5.24 -13.73 -13.56
C SER A 78 5.39 -12.33 -13.00
N ARG A 79 4.42 -11.45 -13.28
CA ARG A 79 4.41 -10.08 -12.77
C ARG A 79 3.00 -9.54 -12.58
N CYS A 80 2.91 -8.42 -11.86
CA CYS A 80 1.70 -7.60 -11.83
C CYS A 80 1.97 -6.21 -12.38
N GLU A 81 0.93 -5.66 -13.00
CA GLU A 81 0.97 -4.32 -13.57
C GLU A 81 -0.23 -3.52 -13.08
N ILE A 82 0.00 -2.27 -12.69
CA ILE A 82 -1.02 -1.28 -12.40
C ILE A 82 -0.80 -0.09 -13.32
N LEU A 83 -1.75 0.11 -14.24
CA LEU A 83 -1.58 0.98 -15.39
C LEU A 83 -2.69 2.03 -15.45
N ASN A 84 -2.41 3.24 -15.96
CA ASN A 84 -3.44 4.21 -16.36
C ASN A 84 -4.50 4.48 -15.26
N SER A 85 -4.11 4.48 -13.99
CA SER A 85 -5.05 4.47 -12.86
C SER A 85 -4.87 5.68 -11.97
N ILE A 86 -5.93 6.03 -11.23
CA ILE A 86 -5.99 7.21 -10.37
C ILE A 86 -6.09 6.78 -8.91
N PHE A 87 -5.32 7.46 -8.05
CA PHE A 87 -5.21 7.19 -6.63
C PHE A 87 -5.42 8.47 -5.84
N ILE A 88 -6.48 8.54 -5.04
CA ILE A 88 -6.80 9.72 -4.22
C ILE A 88 -6.76 9.34 -2.75
N GLY A 89 -5.80 9.87 -1.99
CA GLY A 89 -5.61 9.50 -0.59
C GLY A 89 -6.80 9.91 0.29
N GLU A 90 -7.17 11.18 0.25
CA GLU A 90 -8.35 11.72 0.94
C GLU A 90 -9.31 12.42 -0.04
N THR A 91 -10.37 11.72 -0.46
CA THR A 91 -11.40 12.29 -1.36
C THR A 91 -12.32 13.25 -0.62
N ASP A 92 -13.22 13.98 -1.29
CA ASP A 92 -14.24 14.80 -0.58
C ASP A 92 -15.36 13.96 0.04
N ASN A 93 -15.38 12.64 -0.17
CA ASN A 93 -16.32 11.72 0.47
C ASN A 93 -15.92 11.44 1.93
N LYS A 94 -16.10 12.42 2.81
CA LYS A 94 -15.67 12.34 4.22
C LYS A 94 -16.36 11.23 5.03
N GLY A 95 -17.58 10.83 4.66
CA GLY A 95 -18.37 9.93 5.51
C GLY A 95 -18.72 10.56 6.86
N GLU A 96 -19.00 9.73 7.85
CA GLU A 96 -19.37 10.19 9.19
C GLU A 96 -18.14 10.59 10.02
N PRO A 97 -18.15 11.75 10.68
CA PRO A 97 -17.15 12.09 11.69
C PRO A 97 -17.10 11.05 12.80
N PHE A 98 -15.93 10.87 13.41
CA PHE A 98 -15.80 9.96 14.54
C PHE A 98 -14.74 10.43 15.53
N GLU A 99 -14.86 9.96 16.77
CA GLU A 99 -13.93 10.21 17.86
C GLU A 99 -13.05 8.98 18.12
N PHE A 100 -11.76 9.21 18.25
CA PHE A 100 -10.80 8.19 18.61
C PHE A 100 -10.19 8.51 19.97
N THR A 101 -10.54 7.70 20.97
CA THR A 101 -9.92 7.74 22.30
C THR A 101 -8.75 6.76 22.34
N ARG A 102 -7.64 7.19 22.94
CA ARG A 102 -6.45 6.36 23.15
C ARG A 102 -6.78 5.05 23.88
N LYS A 103 -6.20 3.96 23.37
CA LYS A 103 -6.35 2.59 23.91
C LYS A 103 -5.02 1.95 24.31
N ASP A 104 -3.90 2.68 24.26
CA ASP A 104 -2.59 2.11 24.55
C ASP A 104 -2.44 1.75 26.04
N GLY A 105 -1.45 0.88 26.32
CA GLY A 105 -1.05 0.42 27.64
C GLY A 105 -0.84 1.52 28.67
N PHE A 106 -0.36 2.69 28.23
CA PHE A 106 0.07 3.77 29.11
C PHE A 106 -1.11 4.46 29.79
N TYR A 107 -2.28 4.50 29.13
CA TYR A 107 -3.49 5.14 29.67
C TYR A 107 -4.49 4.14 30.28
N HIS A 108 -4.11 2.88 30.53
CA HIS A 108 -5.05 1.86 31.03
C HIS A 108 -5.64 2.19 32.41
N ASP A 109 -4.87 2.83 33.29
CA ASP A 109 -5.30 3.18 34.65
C ASP A 109 -6.17 4.45 34.70
N MET A 110 -6.33 5.17 33.58
CA MET A 110 -7.20 6.33 33.47
C MET A 110 -8.63 5.93 33.08
N ASP A 111 -9.61 6.63 33.64
CA ASP A 111 -11.00 6.57 33.17
C ASP A 111 -11.05 6.96 31.69
N ARG A 112 -11.92 6.30 30.92
CA ARG A 112 -12.05 6.55 29.47
C ARG A 112 -12.29 8.04 29.16
N ARG A 113 -13.00 8.77 30.03
CA ARG A 113 -13.32 10.20 29.84
C ARG A 113 -12.10 11.10 29.95
N ASP A 114 -11.07 10.67 30.67
CA ASP A 114 -9.85 11.45 30.90
C ASP A 114 -8.74 11.12 29.89
N ARG A 115 -8.94 10.05 29.08
CA ARG A 115 -7.95 9.63 28.09
C ARG A 115 -7.88 10.61 26.93
N PRO A 116 -6.68 10.83 26.35
CA PRO A 116 -6.52 11.60 25.13
C PRO A 116 -7.49 11.15 24.03
N THR A 117 -8.20 12.12 23.46
CA THR A 117 -9.20 11.88 22.42
C THR A 117 -9.00 12.86 21.26
N HIS A 118 -9.09 12.34 20.04
CA HIS A 118 -9.04 13.13 18.81
C HIS A 118 -10.36 13.03 18.05
N TYR A 119 -10.83 14.15 17.52
CA TYR A 119 -12.02 14.22 16.68
C TYR A 119 -11.63 14.31 15.21
N PHE A 120 -12.10 13.37 14.40
CA PHE A 120 -11.91 13.38 12.95
C PHE A 120 -13.13 13.91 12.25
N THR A 121 -12.92 14.77 11.25
CA THR A 121 -14.00 15.30 10.39
C THR A 121 -14.46 14.31 9.31
N ARG A 122 -13.96 13.08 9.33
CA ARG A 122 -14.22 12.01 8.36
C ARG A 122 -14.14 10.65 9.01
N SER A 123 -14.78 9.65 8.41
CA SER A 123 -14.71 8.26 8.84
C SER A 123 -13.30 7.70 8.65
N ALA A 124 -12.80 6.91 9.61
CA ALA A 124 -11.63 6.06 9.40
C ALA A 124 -12.05 4.60 9.31
N ALA A 125 -11.60 3.91 8.26
CA ALA A 125 -11.95 2.52 8.07
C ALA A 125 -11.37 1.66 9.21
N GLY A 126 -12.23 0.88 9.89
CA GLY A 126 -11.84 -0.05 10.96
C GLY A 126 -11.52 0.57 12.33
N ASP A 127 -12.05 1.75 12.66
CA ASP A 127 -11.91 2.44 13.97
C ASP A 127 -10.47 2.62 14.45
N ASP A 128 -9.56 2.74 13.50
CA ASP A 128 -8.14 2.76 13.74
C ASP A 128 -7.52 3.80 12.82
N PRO A 129 -7.50 5.09 13.23
CA PRO A 129 -7.02 6.19 12.39
C PRO A 129 -5.50 6.26 12.26
N GLU A 130 -4.75 5.41 12.96
CA GLU A 130 -3.30 5.49 13.05
C GLU A 130 -2.62 4.64 11.97
N PHE A 131 -3.29 4.34 10.86
CA PHE A 131 -2.60 3.72 9.72
C PHE A 131 -1.91 4.78 8.87
N THR A 132 -0.76 4.44 8.30
CA THR A 132 -0.29 5.07 7.06
C THR A 132 -1.25 4.77 5.93
N TYR A 133 -1.51 5.76 5.08
CA TYR A 133 -2.22 5.56 3.83
C TYR A 133 -1.33 5.75 2.61
N SER A 134 -1.38 4.80 1.69
CA SER A 134 -0.57 4.79 0.47
C SER A 134 -1.38 4.47 -0.76
N GLY A 135 -1.03 5.11 -1.89
CA GLY A 135 -1.62 4.79 -3.19
C GLY A 135 -1.17 3.41 -3.69
N ILE A 136 0.12 3.26 -3.94
CA ILE A 136 0.74 1.98 -4.31
C ILE A 136 1.70 1.56 -3.21
N SER A 137 1.54 0.34 -2.70
CA SER A 137 2.50 -0.29 -1.79
C SER A 137 3.32 -1.34 -2.53
N PHE A 138 4.62 -1.09 -2.73
CA PHE A 138 5.53 -2.13 -3.23
C PHE A 138 5.75 -3.20 -2.16
N TYR A 139 5.52 -4.46 -2.52
CA TYR A 139 5.61 -5.59 -1.62
C TYR A 139 5.98 -6.86 -2.38
N GLN A 140 7.19 -7.39 -2.14
CA GLN A 140 7.72 -8.63 -2.75
C GLN A 140 7.87 -8.61 -4.27
N GLY A 141 6.81 -8.38 -5.05
CA GLY A 141 6.87 -8.21 -6.50
C GLY A 141 7.35 -9.43 -7.31
N PRO A 142 7.62 -9.23 -8.62
CA PRO A 142 7.76 -7.93 -9.28
C PRO A 142 6.42 -7.25 -9.58
N VAL A 143 6.37 -5.94 -9.30
CA VAL A 143 5.23 -5.05 -9.56
C VAL A 143 5.66 -3.89 -10.44
N TYR A 144 4.91 -3.61 -11.50
CA TYR A 144 5.15 -2.47 -12.38
C TYR A 144 3.99 -1.48 -12.32
N ALA A 145 4.29 -0.24 -11.97
CA ALA A 145 3.35 0.85 -12.00
C ALA A 145 3.66 1.77 -13.20
N GLU A 146 2.65 2.11 -13.99
CA GLU A 146 2.84 2.99 -15.14
C GLU A 146 1.66 3.93 -15.37
N ASN A 147 1.95 5.19 -15.72
CA ASN A 147 0.94 6.19 -16.08
C ASN A 147 -0.15 6.34 -15.00
N CYS A 148 0.25 6.35 -13.73
CA CYS A 148 -0.66 6.52 -12.61
C CYS A 148 -0.64 7.96 -12.10
N TYR A 149 -1.79 8.45 -11.64
CA TYR A 149 -1.95 9.79 -11.06
C TYR A 149 -2.30 9.69 -9.57
N PHE A 150 -1.62 10.49 -8.75
CA PHE A 150 -1.82 10.53 -7.30
C PHE A 150 -2.18 11.94 -6.85
N ASP A 151 -3.14 12.04 -5.92
CA ASP A 151 -3.46 13.32 -5.29
C ASP A 151 -3.95 13.13 -3.84
N ARG A 152 -3.84 14.20 -3.05
CA ARG A 152 -4.33 14.32 -1.68
C ARG A 152 -3.79 13.25 -0.73
N TYR A 153 -2.48 13.25 -0.51
CA TYR A 153 -1.80 12.40 0.47
C TYR A 153 -1.16 13.17 1.65
N PRO A 154 -1.88 14.08 2.34
CA PRO A 154 -1.34 14.83 3.49
C PRO A 154 -0.99 13.99 4.72
N ASN A 155 0.14 14.23 5.35
CA ASN A 155 0.31 13.79 6.73
C ASN A 155 -0.78 14.42 7.62
N VAL A 156 -1.59 13.58 8.28
CA VAL A 156 -2.68 14.02 9.16
C VAL A 156 -2.16 14.05 10.59
N PHE A 157 -1.83 15.24 11.07
CA PHE A 157 -1.42 15.44 12.45
C PHE A 157 -2.63 15.44 13.38
N PHE A 158 -2.51 14.69 14.48
CA PHE A 158 -3.53 14.67 15.52
C PHE A 158 -3.40 15.94 16.38
N ASN A 159 -4.37 16.18 17.25
CA ASN A 159 -4.37 17.35 18.13
C ASN A 159 -3.28 17.24 19.21
N ASP A 160 -2.90 18.37 19.79
CA ASP A 160 -1.80 18.48 20.74
C ASP A 160 -2.00 17.63 22.01
N SER A 161 -3.24 17.35 22.38
CA SER A 161 -3.56 16.50 23.53
C SER A 161 -3.51 15.01 23.21
N PHE A 162 -3.54 14.61 21.93
CA PHE A 162 -3.45 13.23 21.48
C PHE A 162 -1.98 12.84 21.25
N THR A 163 -1.33 12.47 22.34
CA THR A 163 0.06 12.03 22.37
C THR A 163 0.19 10.53 22.67
N ASP A 164 1.36 9.97 22.38
CA ASP A 164 1.76 8.66 22.92
C ASP A 164 2.19 8.79 24.40
N GLY A 165 2.45 7.66 25.07
CA GLY A 165 2.93 7.65 26.46
C GLY A 165 4.28 8.34 26.71
N LYS A 166 4.96 8.83 25.66
CA LYS A 166 6.19 9.64 25.73
C LYS A 166 5.94 11.12 25.44
N GLY A 167 4.69 11.52 25.20
CA GLY A 167 4.30 12.90 24.90
C GLY A 167 4.49 13.29 23.43
N ASN A 168 4.77 12.36 22.52
CA ASN A 168 4.89 12.67 21.10
C ASN A 168 3.52 12.75 20.45
N ARG A 169 3.29 13.79 19.64
CA ARG A 169 2.07 13.93 18.85
C ARG A 169 2.00 12.83 17.80
N ASN A 170 0.85 12.20 17.66
CA ASN A 170 0.65 11.23 16.60
C ASN A 170 0.41 11.89 15.26
N VAL A 171 0.90 11.21 14.22
CA VAL A 171 0.65 11.54 12.83
C VAL A 171 0.14 10.28 12.14
N ARG A 172 -0.82 10.46 11.24
CA ARG A 172 -1.15 9.48 10.21
C ARG A 172 -0.39 9.88 8.94
N PRO A 173 0.67 9.15 8.55
CA PRO A 173 1.41 9.50 7.37
C PRO A 173 0.63 9.19 6.08
N GLY A 174 0.85 10.01 5.05
CA GLY A 174 0.28 9.81 3.71
C GLY A 174 1.36 9.82 2.65
N SER A 175 1.25 8.95 1.64
CA SER A 175 2.12 9.02 0.44
C SER A 175 1.50 8.42 -0.81
N ALA A 176 1.95 8.89 -1.97
CA ALA A 176 1.56 8.26 -3.23
C ALA A 176 2.10 6.82 -3.35
N ILE A 177 3.38 6.64 -3.05
CA ILE A 177 4.09 5.36 -3.08
C ILE A 177 4.56 5.02 -1.66
N GLY A 178 4.35 3.77 -1.27
CA GLY A 178 4.79 3.22 0.01
C GLY A 178 5.27 1.78 -0.12
N PHE A 179 5.44 1.14 1.03
CA PHE A 179 5.93 -0.23 1.12
C PHE A 179 5.13 -1.01 2.17
N SER A 180 5.07 -2.34 2.02
CA SER A 180 4.46 -3.17 3.05
C SER A 180 5.23 -3.07 4.37
N ARG A 181 4.51 -2.65 5.41
CA ARG A 181 5.01 -2.28 6.74
C ARG A 181 5.50 -3.47 7.58
N THR A 182 5.03 -4.66 7.25
CA THR A 182 5.29 -5.92 7.96
C THR A 182 5.88 -6.96 6.99
N ASN A 183 6.64 -6.50 5.99
CA ASN A 183 7.22 -7.38 5.00
C ASN A 183 8.40 -8.16 5.61
N HIS A 184 8.24 -9.45 5.85
CA HIS A 184 9.33 -10.30 6.31
C HIS A 184 10.25 -10.83 5.20
N TYR A 185 9.92 -10.58 3.92
CA TYR A 185 10.54 -11.23 2.77
C TYR A 185 11.18 -10.22 1.80
N PRO A 186 12.22 -10.60 1.05
CA PRO A 186 12.85 -9.67 0.11
C PRO A 186 11.88 -9.17 -0.95
N SER A 187 12.05 -7.91 -1.35
CA SER A 187 11.36 -7.32 -2.50
C SER A 187 12.19 -7.48 -3.77
N ALA A 188 11.51 -7.85 -4.86
CA ALA A 188 12.09 -8.01 -6.17
C ALA A 188 12.69 -6.66 -6.63
N PRO A 189 13.99 -6.63 -6.98
CA PRO A 189 14.68 -5.41 -7.39
C PRO A 189 14.17 -4.85 -8.72
N THR A 190 13.40 -5.66 -9.45
CA THR A 190 12.81 -5.34 -10.74
C THR A 190 11.42 -4.73 -10.63
N SER A 191 10.86 -4.58 -9.43
CA SER A 191 9.66 -3.75 -9.25
C SER A 191 9.98 -2.31 -9.56
N GLY A 192 9.04 -1.55 -10.13
CA GLY A 192 9.30 -0.15 -10.42
C GLY A 192 8.13 0.64 -10.94
N ALA A 193 8.40 1.92 -11.13
CA ALA A 193 7.43 2.92 -11.55
C ALA A 193 7.94 3.68 -12.78
N ARG A 194 7.00 4.10 -13.63
CA ARG A 194 7.28 5.01 -14.75
C ARG A 194 6.09 5.90 -15.06
N ASN A 195 6.33 7.11 -15.56
CA ASN A 195 5.31 8.07 -15.96
C ASN A 195 4.30 8.33 -14.82
N MET A 196 4.80 8.45 -13.59
CA MET A 196 3.98 8.82 -12.42
C MET A 196 3.66 10.32 -12.48
N LYS A 197 2.44 10.68 -12.06
CA LYS A 197 1.94 12.07 -12.05
C LYS A 197 1.35 12.39 -10.69
N TYR A 198 1.51 13.63 -10.25
CA TYR A 198 1.09 14.05 -8.91
C TYR A 198 0.30 15.36 -8.97
N GLY A 199 -0.78 15.44 -8.18
CA GLY A 199 -1.55 16.66 -7.94
C GLY A 199 -0.94 17.59 -6.90
N PHE A 200 0.19 17.20 -6.32
CA PHE A 200 0.94 17.92 -5.30
C PHE A 200 2.45 17.87 -5.61
N CYS A 201 3.22 18.79 -5.04
CA CYS A 201 4.68 18.76 -5.10
C CYS A 201 5.24 17.94 -3.93
N ASP A 202 6.34 17.24 -4.16
CA ASP A 202 7.00 16.45 -3.11
C ASP A 202 7.47 17.35 -1.96
N GLY A 203 7.07 17.01 -0.73
CA GLY A 203 7.34 17.76 0.49
C GLY A 203 6.42 18.95 0.75
N GLU A 204 5.61 19.41 -0.22
CA GLU A 204 4.69 20.54 0.01
C GLU A 204 3.46 20.11 0.82
N ASN A 205 3.15 20.90 1.86
CA ASN A 205 2.04 20.62 2.80
C ASN A 205 2.11 19.23 3.43
N ASP A 206 3.34 18.78 3.75
CA ASP A 206 3.61 17.47 4.35
C ASP A 206 3.06 16.29 3.53
N GLN A 207 3.11 16.40 2.20
CA GLN A 207 2.77 15.33 1.25
C GLN A 207 4.03 14.80 0.60
N HIS A 208 4.12 13.48 0.42
CA HIS A 208 5.32 12.85 -0.13
C HIS A 208 5.01 11.93 -1.30
N PHE A 209 5.85 11.94 -2.33
CA PHE A 209 5.78 10.97 -3.42
C PHE A 209 6.06 9.57 -2.91
N VAL A 210 7.10 9.44 -2.09
CA VAL A 210 7.53 8.16 -1.51
C VAL A 210 7.64 8.33 0.00
N PHE A 211 7.06 7.39 0.75
CA PHE A 211 7.24 7.31 2.20
C PHE A 211 7.68 5.92 2.61
N HIS A 212 8.70 5.87 3.46
CA HIS A 212 9.13 4.68 4.15
C HIS A 212 9.26 5.01 5.64
N GLY A 213 8.51 4.27 6.47
CA GLY A 213 8.45 4.52 7.90
C GLY A 213 9.56 3.84 8.68
N ASN A 214 9.52 4.01 10.00
CA ASN A 214 10.44 3.39 10.96
C ASN A 214 9.70 3.00 12.24
N LEU A 215 10.40 2.59 13.31
CA LEU A 215 9.77 2.19 14.58
C LEU A 215 8.87 3.26 15.21
N SER A 216 9.09 4.54 14.91
CA SER A 216 8.23 5.64 15.40
C SER A 216 6.99 5.84 14.53
N THR A 217 6.94 5.21 13.35
CA THR A 217 5.77 5.19 12.49
C THR A 217 4.77 4.14 12.97
N PRO A 218 3.51 4.49 13.22
CA PRO A 218 2.50 3.53 13.66
C PRO A 218 2.42 2.28 12.77
N LYS A 219 2.45 1.10 13.41
CA LYS A 219 2.35 -0.23 12.79
C LYS A 219 3.44 -0.56 11.78
N TRP A 220 4.57 0.12 11.89
CA TRP A 220 5.76 -0.24 11.13
C TRP A 220 6.60 -1.24 11.90
N GLU A 221 6.99 -2.33 11.24
CA GLU A 221 7.89 -3.33 11.79
C GLU A 221 9.28 -3.21 11.17
N VAL A 222 10.32 -3.38 11.98
CA VAL A 222 11.71 -3.44 11.50
C VAL A 222 12.06 -4.91 11.28
N VAL A 223 11.71 -5.38 10.08
CA VAL A 223 11.92 -6.76 9.61
C VAL A 223 12.60 -6.75 8.25
N ASP A 224 13.28 -7.86 7.90
CA ASP A 224 14.21 -7.92 6.76
C ASP A 224 13.63 -7.45 5.42
N GLY A 225 12.37 -7.74 5.13
CA GLY A 225 11.73 -7.28 3.89
C GLY A 225 11.37 -5.80 3.91
N ALA A 226 10.86 -5.30 5.03
CA ALA A 226 10.48 -3.90 5.21
C ALA A 226 11.72 -3.00 5.14
N ILE A 227 12.84 -3.46 5.70
CA ILE A 227 14.05 -2.66 5.77
C ILE A 227 14.89 -2.65 4.48
N ASN A 228 14.68 -3.64 3.60
CA ASN A 228 15.28 -3.72 2.27
C ASN A 228 14.29 -3.29 1.17
N ALA A 229 13.34 -2.44 1.54
CA ALA A 229 12.39 -1.81 0.63
C ALA A 229 13.12 -1.10 -0.50
N ASN A 230 12.68 -1.38 -1.73
CA ASN A 230 13.26 -0.82 -2.92
C ASN A 230 12.26 -0.85 -4.09
N PHE A 231 12.48 0.02 -5.07
CA PHE A 231 11.86 -0.07 -6.40
C PHE A 231 12.72 0.74 -7.38
N ARG A 232 12.53 0.50 -8.68
CA ARG A 232 13.20 1.25 -9.74
C ARG A 232 12.32 2.37 -10.27
N ASP A 233 12.84 3.58 -10.32
CA ASP A 233 12.27 4.66 -11.11
C ASP A 233 12.86 4.59 -12.52
N TYR A 234 12.06 4.14 -13.48
CA TYR A 234 12.53 3.86 -14.83
C TYR A 234 12.82 5.13 -15.63
N ASP A 235 12.04 6.19 -15.43
CA ASP A 235 12.05 7.39 -16.28
C ASP A 235 12.27 8.69 -15.52
N GLY A 236 12.45 8.64 -14.21
CA GLY A 236 12.71 9.82 -13.39
C GLY A 236 11.43 10.51 -12.93
N SER A 237 10.26 9.96 -13.22
CA SER A 237 8.97 10.55 -12.84
C SER A 237 8.75 10.59 -11.32
N VAL A 238 9.52 9.83 -10.53
CA VAL A 238 9.44 9.83 -9.07
C VAL A 238 10.61 10.60 -8.44
N THR A 239 11.82 10.37 -8.93
CA THR A 239 13.08 10.83 -8.32
C THR A 239 13.68 12.06 -9.01
N GLY A 240 13.19 12.41 -10.20
CA GLY A 240 13.83 13.37 -11.10
C GLY A 240 15.00 12.78 -11.90
N TYR A 241 15.40 11.54 -11.64
CA TYR A 241 16.55 10.90 -12.28
C TYR A 241 16.15 9.56 -12.93
N PRO A 242 16.19 9.45 -14.27
CA PRO A 242 15.80 8.21 -14.94
C PRO A 242 16.71 7.04 -14.58
N ASN A 243 16.14 5.84 -14.60
CA ASN A 243 16.84 4.58 -14.39
C ASN A 243 17.54 4.43 -13.02
N THR A 244 16.95 5.03 -11.98
CA THR A 244 17.47 5.05 -10.62
C THR A 244 16.82 3.96 -9.76
N GLN A 245 17.58 3.35 -8.87
CA GLN A 245 17.02 2.50 -7.81
C GLN A 245 16.75 3.35 -6.57
N VAL A 246 15.51 3.38 -6.11
CA VAL A 246 15.17 3.89 -4.78
C VAL A 246 15.40 2.78 -3.77
N VAL A 247 16.23 3.05 -2.76
CA VAL A 247 16.56 2.13 -1.68
C VAL A 247 16.56 2.88 -0.36
N HIS A 248 16.39 2.17 0.74
CA HIS A 248 16.68 2.73 2.06
C HIS A 248 18.18 2.98 2.20
N ASP A 249 18.57 4.15 2.71
CA ASP A 249 19.96 4.46 3.03
C ASP A 249 20.45 3.54 4.16
N ARG A 250 21.29 2.57 3.79
CA ARG A 250 21.85 1.58 4.71
C ARG A 250 23.29 1.30 4.33
N PRO A 251 24.25 1.57 5.23
CA PRO A 251 25.65 1.30 4.94
C PRO A 251 25.89 -0.21 4.87
N PHE A 252 26.74 -0.63 3.93
CA PHE A 252 27.31 -1.97 3.96
C PHE A 252 28.27 -2.07 5.15
N PHE A 253 28.21 -3.18 5.89
CA PHE A 253 29.27 -3.52 6.82
C PHE A 253 30.48 -4.01 6.00
N THR A 254 31.45 -3.12 5.80
CA THR A 254 32.76 -3.47 5.26
C THR A 254 33.70 -3.73 6.44
N GLY A 255 34.14 -4.97 6.60
CA GLY A 255 35.19 -5.36 7.55
C GLY A 255 36.57 -5.40 6.91
#